data_AF-A0A2D9P4C4-F1
#
_entry.id   AF-A0A2D9P4C4-F1
#
_cell.length_a   1.000
_cell.length_b   1.000
_cell.length_c   1.000
_cell.angle_alpha   90.00
_cell.angle_beta   90.00
_cell.angle_gamma   90.00
#
_symmetry.space_group_name_H-M   'P 1'
#
loop_
_entity.id
_entity.type
_entity.pdbx_description
1 polymer ?
#
loop_
_entity_poly.entity_id
_entity_poly.type
_entity_poly.pdbx_seq_one_letter_code
_entity_poly.pdbx_strand_id
1 'polypeptide(L)'
;MFSSTKNYLTAILIAVFSFINAQSVSLSFGTVDESSGTMEILMSNDVEVAGFQFNISGATITGASGGSSTDNGFSTSTGGSTVLGFSFSGSTIPAGSGILTILEFSDLGTFSCIEDAVISGLEGANLDVNVGDCIGDPPIFGCTDSSACNYNADATDDDGSCTFAEDFYDCDGNLTGALVQIVHNSASPTVDVYIDGTIALENFTYRAATPVLTMPTTFNVGIAPAGGSVIADFPFDLEAGGSYVVVATGLLNNDDTPFGLAATASTFGATDGNVGLNVYHGSTDAPSVDVLADGSILVGDLLYSEFSGYVEVPASDYTIGIAPTGSDPIAEFLAPISGLSGASAVVFASGFLSPAESDPAFGLFAALEDGTVLELPQISIIEILYDSPLSFNGFQFNINGVTVLDASGGAAEENGFTVSTGATTVIGFSLTGGSIDPGNGILTTVQVQGNPADACIESGVTSLVISDQSGEQLYSWVDNCLTINMNLPDPPQSPSDLTAMAMGNDIDLSWSASDNADGYYVYQDGIMSD
;
A
#
# COMPACT_ATOMS: atom_id res chain seq x y z
N MET A 1 54.16 44.47 55.42
CA MET A 1 54.87 45.55 54.69
C MET A 1 53.88 46.67 54.43
N PHE A 2 54.24 47.89 54.83
CA PHE A 2 53.76 49.21 54.39
C PHE A 2 52.24 49.42 54.19
N SER A 3 51.53 50.16 55.06
CA SER A 3 51.58 51.62 55.26
C SER A 3 51.34 52.44 53.99
N SER A 4 50.14 53.04 53.85
CA SER A 4 49.96 54.44 53.43
C SER A 4 48.45 54.79 53.53
N THR A 5 47.90 55.65 54.39
CA THR A 5 48.02 57.11 54.68
C THR A 5 46.68 57.82 54.40
N LYS A 6 46.03 58.24 55.50
CA LYS A 6 45.22 59.46 55.75
C LYS A 6 43.98 59.85 54.91
N ASN A 7 42.88 59.97 55.68
CA ASN A 7 41.93 61.09 55.81
C ASN A 7 41.40 61.78 54.54
N TYR A 8 40.08 61.94 54.42
CA TYR A 8 39.36 63.21 54.63
C TYR A 8 37.84 63.01 54.44
N LEU A 9 37.08 63.83 55.19
CA LEU A 9 35.69 64.26 54.96
C LEU A 9 34.52 63.33 55.34
N THR A 10 33.99 63.65 56.52
CA THR A 10 32.59 63.66 56.93
C THR A 10 31.60 63.88 55.79
N ALA A 11 30.71 62.92 55.54
CA ALA A 11 29.39 63.13 54.97
C ALA A 11 28.44 62.09 55.58
N ILE A 12 27.80 62.47 56.69
CA ILE A 12 26.63 61.73 57.18
C ILE A 12 25.50 62.07 56.21
N LEU A 13 25.30 61.22 55.21
CA LEU A 13 24.11 61.24 54.38
C LEU A 13 22.99 60.62 55.22
N ILE A 14 22.18 61.47 55.85
CA ILE A 14 20.89 61.07 56.42
C ILE A 14 20.03 60.70 55.21
N ALA A 15 19.96 59.39 54.89
CA ALA A 15 18.92 58.86 54.04
C ALA A 15 17.61 58.99 54.82
N VAL A 16 16.91 60.09 54.61
CA VAL A 16 15.50 60.20 54.94
C VAL A 16 14.80 59.16 54.07
N PHE A 17 14.56 57.98 54.62
CA PHE A 17 13.49 57.12 54.15
C PHE A 17 12.20 57.90 54.39
N SER A 18 11.80 58.71 53.40
CA SER A 18 10.41 59.11 53.29
C SER A 18 9.63 57.81 53.09
N PHE A 19 8.98 57.36 54.15
CA PHE A 19 7.78 56.55 53.99
C PHE A 19 6.81 57.41 53.17
N ILE A 20 6.76 57.20 51.86
CA ILE A 20 5.59 57.57 51.09
C ILE A 20 4.49 56.69 51.70
N ASN A 21 3.63 57.28 52.53
CA ASN A 21 2.38 56.62 52.91
C ASN A 21 1.63 56.39 51.59
N ALA A 22 1.67 55.17 51.07
CA ALA A 22 0.79 54.78 49.98
C ALA A 22 -0.63 54.89 50.51
N GLN A 23 -1.38 55.86 49.98
CA GLN A 23 -2.79 56.00 50.31
C GLN A 23 -3.51 54.88 49.56
N SER A 24 -3.89 53.82 50.28
CA SER A 24 -4.44 52.62 49.69
C SER A 24 -5.94 52.53 49.90
N VAL A 25 -6.63 52.08 48.85
CA VAL A 25 -8.03 51.68 48.87
C VAL A 25 -8.09 50.23 48.42
N SER A 26 -8.87 49.40 49.10
CA SER A 26 -9.12 48.03 48.70
C SER A 26 -10.59 47.85 48.36
N LEU A 27 -10.88 47.27 47.19
CA LEU A 27 -12.23 46.87 46.77
C LEU A 27 -12.33 45.35 46.74
N SER A 28 -13.46 44.79 47.17
CA SER A 28 -13.73 43.36 47.10
C SER A 28 -15.23 43.09 47.07
N PHE A 29 -15.62 41.87 46.68
CA PHE A 29 -17.01 41.44 46.80
C PHE A 29 -17.36 41.11 48.25
N GLY A 30 -18.59 41.47 48.65
CA GLY A 30 -19.20 41.09 49.92
C GLY A 30 -20.23 39.98 49.73
N THR A 31 -21.39 40.12 50.37
CA THR A 31 -22.48 39.15 50.21
C THR A 31 -23.03 39.19 48.79
N VAL A 32 -23.20 38.03 48.18
CA VAL A 32 -23.89 37.85 46.89
C VAL A 32 -25.18 37.09 47.17
N ASP A 33 -26.32 37.69 46.80
CA ASP A 33 -27.64 37.08 46.89
C ASP A 33 -28.22 36.95 45.47
N GLU A 34 -28.04 35.77 44.89
CA GLU A 34 -28.56 35.42 43.57
C GLU A 34 -30.10 35.41 43.52
N SER A 35 -30.77 35.19 44.65
CA SER A 35 -32.23 35.14 44.69
C SER A 35 -32.87 36.52 44.59
N SER A 36 -32.20 37.54 45.11
CA SER A 36 -32.59 38.95 44.98
C SER A 36 -31.90 39.67 43.84
N GLY A 37 -30.89 39.06 43.20
CA GLY A 37 -30.11 39.68 42.13
C GLY A 37 -29.23 40.83 42.63
N THR A 38 -28.66 40.71 43.84
CA THR A 38 -27.88 41.78 44.46
C THR A 38 -26.52 41.30 44.94
N MET A 39 -25.49 42.14 44.82
CA MET A 39 -24.14 41.87 45.33
C MET A 39 -23.54 43.09 46.01
N GLU A 40 -22.87 42.90 47.12
CA GLU A 40 -22.19 43.98 47.86
C GLU A 40 -20.79 44.24 47.29
N ILE A 41 -20.42 45.51 47.16
CA ILE A 41 -19.04 45.93 46.96
C ILE A 41 -18.54 46.50 48.28
N LEU A 42 -17.51 45.87 48.83
CA LEU A 42 -16.85 46.31 50.05
C LEU A 42 -15.68 47.22 49.70
N MET A 43 -15.51 48.29 50.47
CA MET A 43 -14.37 49.19 50.37
C MET A 43 -13.70 49.32 51.73
N SER A 44 -12.37 49.24 51.74
CA SER A 44 -11.53 49.61 52.88
C SER A 44 -10.54 50.68 52.43
N ASN A 45 -10.56 51.84 53.05
CA ASN A 45 -9.77 53.00 52.66
C ASN A 45 -9.12 53.67 53.87
N ASP A 46 -7.82 53.99 53.77
CA ASP A 46 -7.06 54.67 54.82
C ASP A 46 -7.17 56.21 54.73
N VAL A 47 -7.74 56.71 53.63
CA VAL A 47 -7.94 58.13 53.33
C VAL A 47 -9.33 58.38 52.77
N GLU A 48 -9.78 59.64 52.77
CA GLU A 48 -11.07 60.00 52.20
C GLU A 48 -11.16 59.75 50.68
N VAL A 49 -12.28 59.19 50.23
CA VAL A 49 -12.58 58.93 48.82
C VAL A 49 -13.56 59.98 48.30
N ALA A 50 -13.21 60.67 47.22
CA ALA A 50 -14.01 61.72 46.57
C ALA A 50 -14.75 61.24 45.29
N GLY A 51 -14.40 60.06 44.77
CA GLY A 51 -15.00 59.48 43.58
C GLY A 51 -14.52 58.07 43.33
N PHE A 52 -15.33 57.25 42.67
CA PHE A 52 -14.94 55.91 42.27
C PHE A 52 -15.53 55.53 40.92
N GLN A 53 -14.78 54.71 40.19
CA GLN A 53 -15.23 54.01 39.00
C GLN A 53 -14.62 52.61 39.04
N PHE A 54 -15.37 51.58 38.65
CA PHE A 54 -14.84 50.24 38.37
C PHE A 54 -15.77 49.54 37.39
N ASN A 55 -15.27 48.49 36.74
CA ASN A 55 -16.04 47.59 35.90
C ASN A 55 -16.32 46.30 36.65
N ILE A 56 -17.47 45.68 36.39
CA ILE A 56 -17.71 44.28 36.73
C ILE A 56 -17.70 43.46 35.44
N SER A 57 -16.72 42.60 35.28
CA SER A 57 -16.73 41.56 34.24
C SER A 57 -17.52 40.35 34.73
N GLY A 58 -18.08 39.56 33.82
CA GLY A 58 -18.84 38.35 34.15
C GLY A 58 -20.27 38.57 34.66
N ALA A 59 -20.71 39.82 34.90
CA ALA A 59 -22.08 40.12 35.35
C ALA A 59 -22.75 41.23 34.53
N THR A 60 -24.07 41.18 34.41
CA THR A 60 -24.87 42.26 33.81
C THR A 60 -25.48 43.13 34.91
N ILE A 61 -24.87 44.30 35.14
CA ILE A 61 -25.27 45.23 36.22
C ILE A 61 -26.44 46.11 35.76
N THR A 62 -27.52 46.15 36.54
CA THR A 62 -28.74 46.93 36.27
C THR A 62 -28.91 48.14 37.19
N GLY A 63 -28.20 48.17 38.32
CA GLY A 63 -28.30 49.25 39.29
C GLY A 63 -27.16 49.24 40.31
N ALA A 64 -26.97 50.36 41.00
CA ALA A 64 -26.04 50.48 42.13
C ALA A 64 -26.61 51.48 43.12
N SER A 65 -26.81 51.10 44.38
CA SER A 65 -27.33 52.00 45.42
C SER A 65 -26.98 51.52 46.84
N GLY A 66 -27.19 52.36 47.84
CA GLY A 66 -26.93 52.01 49.25
C GLY A 66 -25.46 52.08 49.64
N GLY A 67 -25.14 51.59 50.84
CA GLY A 67 -23.79 51.62 51.41
C GLY A 67 -23.28 53.02 51.74
N SER A 68 -21.97 53.10 51.99
CA SER A 68 -21.26 54.34 52.33
C SER A 68 -21.32 55.39 51.22
N SER A 69 -21.53 54.98 49.96
CA SER A 69 -21.79 55.91 48.86
C SER A 69 -23.07 56.71 49.10
N THR A 70 -24.20 56.06 49.36
CA THR A 70 -25.47 56.76 49.62
C THR A 70 -25.44 57.53 50.95
N ASP A 71 -24.85 56.94 52.00
CA ASP A 71 -24.76 57.56 53.32
C ASP A 71 -23.94 58.86 53.33
N ASN A 72 -22.94 58.97 52.45
CA ASN A 72 -22.12 60.18 52.29
C ASN A 72 -22.56 61.05 51.09
N GLY A 73 -23.76 60.83 50.55
CA GLY A 73 -24.36 61.69 49.54
C GLY A 73 -23.74 61.60 48.14
N PHE A 74 -23.19 60.44 47.79
CA PHE A 74 -22.77 60.14 46.42
C PHE A 74 -23.97 59.73 45.58
N SER A 75 -23.96 60.14 44.31
CA SER A 75 -24.81 59.58 43.27
C SER A 75 -24.05 58.44 42.60
N THR A 76 -24.62 57.23 42.65
CA THR A 76 -24.13 56.06 41.92
C THR A 76 -24.90 55.90 40.61
N SER A 77 -24.19 55.54 39.55
CA SER A 77 -24.74 55.30 38.23
C SER A 77 -24.06 54.09 37.61
N THR A 78 -24.83 53.30 36.86
CA THR A 78 -24.34 52.13 36.13
C THR A 78 -24.54 52.35 34.63
N GLY A 79 -23.58 51.87 33.83
CA GLY A 79 -23.62 51.94 32.37
C GLY A 79 -22.85 50.79 31.75
N GLY A 80 -23.56 49.75 31.30
CA GLY A 80 -22.93 48.49 30.89
C GLY A 80 -22.31 47.78 32.10
N SER A 81 -21.03 47.42 32.01
CA SER A 81 -20.25 46.86 33.12
C SER A 81 -19.71 47.92 34.10
N THR A 82 -19.74 49.21 33.74
CA THR A 82 -19.14 50.28 34.54
C THR A 82 -20.07 50.76 35.64
N VAL A 83 -19.54 50.82 36.86
CA VAL A 83 -20.15 51.45 38.04
C VAL A 83 -19.38 52.71 38.36
N LEU A 84 -20.08 53.82 38.52
CA LEU A 84 -19.49 55.13 38.78
C LEU A 84 -20.22 55.81 39.94
N GLY A 85 -19.44 56.33 40.90
CA GLY A 85 -19.96 57.05 42.06
C GLY A 85 -19.24 58.38 42.26
N PHE A 86 -19.99 59.45 42.43
CA PHE A 86 -19.46 60.79 42.67
C PHE A 86 -20.43 61.66 43.48
N SER A 87 -19.92 62.71 44.12
CA SER A 87 -20.74 63.68 44.85
C SER A 87 -20.84 65.02 44.10
N PHE A 88 -22.06 65.50 43.84
CA PHE A 88 -22.30 66.83 43.27
C PHE A 88 -22.01 67.98 44.27
N SER A 89 -22.00 67.68 45.57
CA SER A 89 -21.74 68.66 46.64
C SER A 89 -20.27 68.67 47.08
N GLY A 90 -19.42 67.82 46.48
CA GLY A 90 -18.03 67.66 46.88
C GLY A 90 -17.84 66.93 48.22
N SER A 91 -18.84 66.14 48.64
CA SER A 91 -18.72 65.29 49.84
C SER A 91 -17.73 64.15 49.59
N THR A 92 -17.08 63.66 50.65
CA THR A 92 -16.16 62.52 50.60
C THR A 92 -16.68 61.37 51.47
N ILE A 93 -16.28 60.15 51.13
CA ILE A 93 -16.45 58.96 51.99
C ILE A 93 -15.26 58.92 52.96
N PRO A 94 -15.47 58.98 54.28
CA PRO A 94 -14.39 58.95 55.26
C PRO A 94 -13.54 57.68 55.20
N ALA A 95 -12.34 57.72 55.76
CA ALA A 95 -11.52 56.53 55.99
C ALA A 95 -12.27 55.51 56.86
N GLY A 96 -12.24 54.24 56.46
CA GLY A 96 -12.96 53.17 57.14
C GLY A 96 -13.06 51.90 56.30
N SER A 97 -13.86 50.95 56.78
CA SER A 97 -14.16 49.71 56.06
C SER A 97 -15.66 49.43 56.13
N GLY A 98 -16.28 49.06 55.01
CA GLY A 98 -17.69 48.72 54.96
C GLY A 98 -18.21 48.53 53.54
N ILE A 99 -19.54 48.41 53.39
CA ILE A 99 -20.19 48.34 52.09
C ILE A 99 -20.07 49.72 51.42
N LEU A 100 -19.43 49.77 50.25
CA LEU A 100 -19.39 50.95 49.39
C LEU A 100 -20.75 51.19 48.75
N THR A 101 -21.26 50.17 48.07
CA THR A 101 -22.53 50.18 47.36
C THR A 101 -23.02 48.75 47.16
N ILE A 102 -24.32 48.59 46.94
CA ILE A 102 -24.95 47.32 46.60
C ILE A 102 -25.29 47.40 45.11
N LEU A 103 -24.75 46.50 44.31
CA LEU A 103 -25.08 46.37 42.90
C LEU A 103 -26.29 45.48 42.73
N GLU A 104 -27.16 45.84 41.79
CA GLU A 104 -28.23 44.99 41.27
C GLU A 104 -27.76 44.41 39.93
N PHE A 105 -27.96 43.11 39.71
CA PHE A 105 -27.61 42.42 38.48
C PHE A 105 -28.78 41.58 37.96
N SER A 106 -28.87 41.44 36.63
CA SER A 106 -29.86 40.58 35.98
C SER A 106 -29.33 39.22 35.56
N ASP A 107 -28.01 39.10 35.48
CA ASP A 107 -27.30 37.86 35.12
C ASP A 107 -25.93 37.88 35.78
N LEU A 108 -25.54 36.75 36.35
CA LEU A 108 -24.26 36.55 37.02
C LEU A 108 -23.60 35.30 36.43
N GLY A 109 -22.50 35.50 35.71
CA GLY A 109 -21.70 34.43 35.15
C GLY A 109 -20.95 33.65 36.22
N THR A 110 -20.41 32.50 35.83
CA THR A 110 -19.68 31.58 36.70
C THR A 110 -18.34 32.12 37.22
N PHE A 111 -17.82 33.19 36.59
CA PHE A 111 -16.61 33.89 37.02
C PHE A 111 -16.80 35.40 36.79
N SER A 112 -16.83 36.19 37.87
CA SER A 112 -17.02 37.64 37.80
C SER A 112 -15.97 38.40 38.61
N CYS A 113 -15.38 39.43 38.03
CA CYS A 113 -14.27 40.19 38.63
C CYS A 113 -14.57 41.68 38.68
N ILE A 114 -14.01 42.37 39.68
CA ILE A 114 -13.89 43.82 39.65
C ILE A 114 -12.67 44.16 38.80
N GLU A 115 -12.83 45.01 37.80
CA GLU A 115 -11.78 45.40 36.85
C GLU A 115 -11.71 46.93 36.72
N ASP A 116 -10.61 47.44 36.19
CA ASP A 116 -10.42 48.86 35.85
C ASP A 116 -10.81 49.86 36.97
N ALA A 117 -10.54 49.49 38.22
CA ALA A 117 -10.90 50.31 39.37
C ALA A 117 -10.05 51.60 39.42
N VAL A 118 -10.73 52.75 39.43
CA VAL A 118 -10.13 54.08 39.54
C VAL A 118 -10.82 54.80 40.69
N ILE A 119 -10.06 55.11 41.74
CA ILE A 119 -10.56 55.81 42.93
C ILE A 119 -9.84 57.15 43.07
N SER A 120 -10.61 58.21 43.31
CA SER A 120 -10.06 59.53 43.58
C SER A 120 -10.21 59.90 45.05
N GLY A 121 -9.18 60.52 45.62
CA GLY A 121 -9.21 61.15 46.93
C GLY A 121 -9.47 62.66 46.83
N LEU A 122 -9.22 63.37 47.92
CA LEU A 122 -9.34 64.83 47.95
C LEU A 122 -8.57 65.50 46.79
N GLU A 123 -9.14 66.60 46.29
CA GLU A 123 -8.61 67.36 45.14
C GLU A 123 -8.42 66.54 43.85
N GLY A 124 -9.04 65.36 43.75
CA GLY A 124 -8.95 64.49 42.57
C GLY A 124 -7.65 63.68 42.49
N ALA A 125 -6.92 63.55 43.61
CA ALA A 125 -5.73 62.71 43.66
C ALA A 125 -6.09 61.24 43.35
N ASN A 126 -5.34 60.60 42.45
CA ASN A 126 -5.53 59.17 42.17
C ASN A 126 -5.00 58.34 43.35
N LEU A 127 -5.84 57.46 43.90
CA LEU A 127 -5.50 56.56 45.01
C LEU A 127 -5.07 55.20 44.48
N ASP A 128 -4.14 54.55 45.18
CA ASP A 128 -3.70 53.21 44.82
C ASP A 128 -4.80 52.19 45.19
N VAL A 129 -5.21 51.35 44.24
CA VAL A 129 -6.36 50.46 44.39
C VAL A 129 -5.91 49.02 44.36
N ASN A 130 -6.14 48.30 45.46
CA ASN A 130 -6.03 46.85 45.52
C ASN A 130 -7.41 46.24 45.28
N VAL A 131 -7.53 45.41 44.26
CA VAL A 131 -8.77 44.68 43.98
C VAL A 131 -8.65 43.27 44.53
N GLY A 132 -9.68 42.81 45.24
CA GLY A 132 -9.77 41.48 45.83
C GLY A 132 -10.14 40.39 44.83
N ASP A 133 -10.37 39.19 45.34
CA ASP A 133 -10.65 38.00 44.53
C ASP A 133 -11.96 38.11 43.75
N CYS A 134 -12.01 37.46 42.58
CA CYS A 134 -13.22 37.28 41.80
C CYS A 134 -14.19 36.32 42.50
N ILE A 135 -15.46 36.37 42.10
CA ILE A 135 -16.47 35.41 42.55
C ILE A 135 -16.62 34.29 41.52
N GLY A 136 -16.68 33.06 42.02
CA GLY A 136 -16.80 31.84 41.22
C GLY A 136 -15.46 31.28 40.72
N ASP A 137 -15.53 30.18 39.96
CA ASP A 137 -14.35 29.47 39.45
C ASP A 137 -14.08 29.88 38.00
N PRO A 138 -12.82 30.16 37.62
CA PRO A 138 -12.48 30.51 36.25
C PRO A 138 -12.81 29.35 35.31
N PRO A 139 -13.25 29.63 34.06
CA PRO A 139 -13.54 28.58 33.11
C PRO A 139 -12.27 27.76 32.81
N ILE A 140 -12.39 26.44 32.90
CA ILE A 140 -11.34 25.51 32.50
C ILE A 140 -11.65 25.09 31.07
N PHE A 141 -10.84 25.56 30.13
CA PHE A 141 -10.99 25.23 28.73
C PHE A 141 -10.45 23.84 28.41
N GLY A 142 -11.18 23.07 27.61
CA GLY A 142 -10.75 21.79 27.07
C GLY A 142 -11.91 21.00 26.49
N CYS A 143 -11.63 19.81 25.94
CA CYS A 143 -12.69 18.97 25.39
C CYS A 143 -13.64 18.46 26.49
N THR A 144 -14.92 18.77 26.36
CA THR A 144 -15.96 18.36 27.33
C THR A 144 -16.73 17.10 26.92
N ASP A 145 -16.47 16.57 25.72
CA ASP A 145 -17.10 15.35 25.22
C ASP A 145 -16.40 14.09 25.76
N SER A 146 -17.10 13.30 26.58
CA SER A 146 -16.58 12.06 27.17
C SER A 146 -16.22 10.96 26.18
N SER A 147 -16.63 11.08 24.91
CA SER A 147 -16.28 10.14 23.83
C SER A 147 -15.02 10.54 23.06
N ALA A 148 -14.47 11.73 23.31
CA ALA A 148 -13.25 12.20 22.67
C ALA A 148 -11.98 11.66 23.36
N CYS A 149 -10.92 11.49 22.59
CA CYS A 149 -9.63 10.96 23.06
C CYS A 149 -8.88 11.90 23.99
N ASN A 150 -9.13 13.19 23.89
CA ASN A 150 -8.55 14.22 24.75
C ASN A 150 -9.58 14.83 25.70
N TYR A 151 -10.62 14.06 26.06
CA TYR A 151 -11.61 14.46 27.06
C TYR A 151 -10.91 14.91 28.36
N ASN A 152 -11.29 16.10 28.84
CA ASN A 152 -10.84 16.65 30.10
C ASN A 152 -12.02 16.74 31.07
N ALA A 153 -12.05 15.89 32.09
CA ALA A 153 -13.11 15.88 33.10
C ALA A 153 -13.18 17.16 33.94
N ASP A 154 -12.08 17.94 33.98
CA ASP A 154 -12.03 19.22 34.69
C ASP A 154 -12.48 20.39 33.80
N ALA A 155 -12.65 20.20 32.48
CA ALA A 155 -13.07 21.28 31.60
C ALA A 155 -14.53 21.67 31.86
N THR A 156 -14.75 22.98 32.06
CA THR A 156 -16.09 23.58 32.22
C THR A 156 -16.63 24.14 30.92
N ASP A 157 -15.73 24.46 29.98
CA ASP A 157 -16.05 25.12 28.71
C ASP A 157 -15.30 24.46 27.56
N ASP A 158 -16.05 24.10 26.51
CA ASP A 158 -15.49 23.51 25.30
C ASP A 158 -14.71 24.57 24.49
N ASP A 159 -13.45 24.28 24.21
CA ASP A 159 -12.57 25.11 23.38
C ASP A 159 -12.48 24.61 21.93
N GLY A 160 -13.24 23.57 21.57
CA GLY A 160 -13.24 22.97 20.24
C GLY A 160 -12.01 22.12 19.96
N SER A 161 -11.23 21.75 20.99
CA SER A 161 -10.02 20.93 20.84
C SER A 161 -10.31 19.42 20.72
N CYS A 162 -11.56 18.97 20.85
CA CYS A 162 -11.91 17.55 20.83
C CYS A 162 -11.35 16.80 19.60
N THR A 163 -10.58 15.74 19.87
CA THR A 163 -10.04 14.80 18.90
C THR A 163 -10.68 13.44 19.12
N PHE A 164 -11.15 12.79 18.06
CA PHE A 164 -11.75 11.46 18.12
C PHE A 164 -10.82 10.43 17.48
N ALA A 165 -10.98 9.17 17.87
CA ALA A 165 -10.27 8.08 17.24
C ALA A 165 -10.70 7.94 15.77
N GLU A 166 -9.79 7.48 14.92
CA GLU A 166 -10.14 7.11 13.55
C GLU A 166 -11.09 5.90 13.55
N ASP A 167 -11.83 5.72 12.46
CA ASP A 167 -12.73 4.58 12.32
C ASP A 167 -11.96 3.27 12.54
N PHE A 168 -12.49 2.42 13.41
CA PHE A 168 -11.90 1.14 13.82
C PHE A 168 -10.59 1.25 14.61
N TYR A 169 -10.23 2.42 15.13
CA TYR A 169 -9.12 2.60 16.08
C TYR A 169 -9.62 3.07 17.44
N ASP A 170 -8.83 2.83 18.48
CA ASP A 170 -9.01 3.48 19.78
C ASP A 170 -8.16 4.76 19.88
N CYS A 171 -8.29 5.45 21.01
CA CYS A 171 -7.58 6.70 21.28
C CYS A 171 -6.08 6.55 21.49
N ASP A 172 -5.60 5.33 21.72
CA ASP A 172 -4.19 5.00 21.82
C ASP A 172 -3.60 4.58 20.45
N GLY A 173 -4.43 4.56 19.40
CA GLY A 173 -4.04 4.17 18.05
C GLY A 173 -4.01 2.66 17.83
N ASN A 174 -4.62 1.86 18.71
CA ASN A 174 -4.73 0.42 18.51
C ASN A 174 -5.92 0.11 17.58
N LEU A 175 -5.71 -0.83 16.65
CA LEU A 175 -6.76 -1.31 15.78
C LEU A 175 -7.79 -2.11 16.59
N THR A 176 -9.03 -1.60 16.63
CA THR A 176 -10.20 -2.25 17.25
C THR A 176 -11.04 -3.04 16.25
N GLY A 177 -10.86 -2.78 14.95
CA GLY A 177 -11.39 -3.61 13.87
C GLY A 177 -10.46 -4.77 13.50
N ALA A 178 -10.58 -5.24 12.27
CA ALA A 178 -9.70 -6.26 11.69
C ALA A 178 -9.27 -5.86 10.27
N LEU A 179 -8.09 -6.32 9.84
CA LEU A 179 -7.62 -6.20 8.47
C LEU A 179 -8.10 -7.40 7.66
N VAL A 180 -8.72 -7.16 6.51
CA VAL A 180 -9.28 -8.21 5.66
C VAL A 180 -8.94 -7.96 4.20
N GLN A 181 -8.38 -8.96 3.53
CA GLN A 181 -8.28 -8.98 2.07
C GLN A 181 -9.25 -10.01 1.51
N ILE A 182 -9.98 -9.64 0.47
CA ILE A 182 -10.97 -10.50 -0.19
C ILE A 182 -10.49 -10.82 -1.61
N VAL A 183 -10.50 -12.09 -1.98
CA VAL A 183 -10.17 -12.59 -3.34
C VAL A 183 -11.39 -13.27 -3.93
N HIS A 184 -11.75 -12.94 -5.17
CA HIS A 184 -12.78 -13.63 -5.92
C HIS A 184 -12.17 -14.79 -6.72
N ASN A 185 -12.34 -16.03 -6.25
CA ASN A 185 -11.85 -17.22 -6.93
C ASN A 185 -12.94 -18.25 -7.31
N SER A 186 -14.20 -17.82 -7.34
CA SER A 186 -15.33 -18.58 -7.89
C SER A 186 -15.51 -18.25 -9.37
N ALA A 187 -15.39 -19.23 -10.27
CA ALA A 187 -15.27 -19.01 -11.72
C ALA A 187 -16.46 -18.32 -12.41
N SER A 188 -17.67 -18.37 -11.82
CA SER A 188 -18.85 -17.70 -12.35
C SER A 188 -19.99 -17.67 -11.31
N PRO A 189 -20.82 -16.62 -11.26
CA PRO A 189 -20.78 -15.36 -12.03
C PRO A 189 -19.96 -14.26 -11.34
N THR A 190 -19.81 -13.09 -11.99
CA THR A 190 -19.44 -11.84 -11.30
C THR A 190 -20.46 -11.55 -10.19
N VAL A 191 -19.99 -11.13 -9.02
CA VAL A 191 -20.84 -10.93 -7.83
C VAL A 191 -20.78 -9.50 -7.30
N ASP A 192 -21.85 -9.10 -6.64
CA ASP A 192 -21.87 -7.99 -5.70
C ASP A 192 -21.66 -8.54 -4.28
N VAL A 193 -20.86 -7.84 -3.48
CA VAL A 193 -20.59 -8.16 -2.08
C VAL A 193 -21.29 -7.14 -1.21
N TYR A 194 -22.07 -7.61 -0.24
CA TYR A 194 -22.80 -6.82 0.74
C TYR A 194 -22.20 -7.02 2.12
N ILE A 195 -22.09 -5.95 2.90
CA ILE A 195 -21.75 -5.98 4.33
C ILE A 195 -22.96 -5.45 5.08
N ASP A 196 -23.52 -6.27 5.99
CA ASP A 196 -24.71 -5.95 6.79
C ASP A 196 -25.89 -5.44 5.94
N GLY A 197 -26.04 -6.03 4.74
CA GLY A 197 -27.11 -5.71 3.78
C GLY A 197 -26.88 -4.44 2.94
N THR A 198 -25.75 -3.75 3.10
CA THR A 198 -25.34 -2.62 2.25
C THR A 198 -24.31 -3.08 1.23
N ILE A 199 -24.43 -2.63 -0.02
CA ILE A 199 -23.48 -3.01 -1.06
C ILE A 199 -22.10 -2.40 -0.75
N ALA A 200 -21.09 -3.25 -0.71
CA ALA A 200 -19.71 -2.89 -0.37
C ALA A 200 -18.79 -2.95 -1.60
N LEU A 201 -18.96 -3.97 -2.44
CA LEU A 201 -18.24 -4.12 -3.71
C LEU A 201 -19.24 -4.42 -4.81
N GLU A 202 -19.25 -3.59 -5.86
CA GLU A 202 -20.08 -3.79 -7.04
C GLU A 202 -19.27 -4.46 -8.16
N ASN A 203 -19.90 -5.41 -8.85
CA ASN A 203 -19.32 -6.12 -10.00
C ASN A 203 -17.93 -6.70 -9.71
N PHE A 204 -17.74 -7.30 -8.54
CA PHE A 204 -16.48 -7.92 -8.16
C PHE A 204 -16.19 -9.13 -9.06
N THR A 205 -15.24 -8.97 -9.99
CA THR A 205 -14.96 -9.92 -11.05
C THR A 205 -14.14 -11.10 -10.57
N TYR A 206 -14.32 -12.25 -11.22
CA TYR A 206 -13.46 -13.42 -11.03
C TYR A 206 -11.98 -13.08 -11.24
N ARG A 207 -11.10 -13.66 -10.39
CA ARG A 207 -9.66 -13.41 -10.30
C ARG A 207 -9.27 -11.97 -9.91
N ALA A 208 -10.18 -11.22 -9.29
CA ALA A 208 -9.86 -9.94 -8.67
C ALA A 208 -9.67 -10.07 -7.15
N ALA A 209 -9.00 -9.09 -6.57
CA ALA A 209 -8.85 -8.95 -5.12
C ALA A 209 -9.14 -7.51 -4.69
N THR A 210 -9.51 -7.34 -3.43
CA THR A 210 -9.53 -6.03 -2.79
C THR A 210 -8.12 -5.65 -2.32
N PRO A 211 -7.84 -4.35 -2.13
CA PRO A 211 -6.81 -3.94 -1.18
C PRO A 211 -7.12 -4.53 0.21
N VAL A 212 -6.14 -4.50 1.11
CA VAL A 212 -6.41 -4.77 2.53
C VAL A 212 -7.38 -3.70 3.06
N LEU A 213 -8.54 -4.16 3.54
CA LEU A 213 -9.61 -3.32 4.08
C LEU A 213 -9.59 -3.37 5.60
N THR A 214 -9.89 -2.24 6.24
CA THR A 214 -10.19 -2.21 7.67
C THR A 214 -11.69 -2.39 7.88
N MET A 215 -12.06 -3.38 8.68
CA MET A 215 -13.44 -3.86 8.83
C MET A 215 -13.82 -3.96 10.31
N PRO A 216 -15.13 -3.89 10.66
CA PRO A 216 -15.58 -4.23 12.00
C PRO A 216 -15.28 -5.69 12.33
N THR A 217 -15.27 -6.03 13.61
CA THR A 217 -15.02 -7.41 14.07
C THR A 217 -16.22 -8.34 13.88
N THR A 218 -17.44 -7.81 13.87
CA THR A 218 -18.66 -8.60 13.68
C THR A 218 -19.50 -7.99 12.58
N PHE A 219 -19.77 -8.77 11.53
CA PHE A 219 -20.57 -8.36 10.37
C PHE A 219 -21.08 -9.59 9.63
N ASN A 220 -22.08 -9.40 8.76
CA ASN A 220 -22.58 -10.43 7.87
C ASN A 220 -22.26 -10.08 6.41
N VAL A 221 -21.67 -11.03 5.68
CA VAL A 221 -21.34 -10.88 4.26
C VAL A 221 -22.45 -11.52 3.43
N GLY A 222 -23.15 -10.71 2.65
CA GLY A 222 -24.09 -11.17 1.64
C GLY A 222 -23.43 -11.23 0.27
N ILE A 223 -23.64 -12.30 -0.49
CA ILE A 223 -23.17 -12.40 -1.89
C ILE A 223 -24.39 -12.48 -2.81
N ALA A 224 -24.39 -11.68 -3.87
CA ALA A 224 -25.38 -11.72 -4.94
C ALA A 224 -24.69 -11.83 -6.31
N PRO A 225 -25.27 -12.50 -7.33
CA PRO A 225 -24.89 -12.23 -8.71
C PRO A 225 -25.02 -10.74 -9.01
N ALA A 226 -24.13 -10.17 -9.84
CA ALA A 226 -24.14 -8.73 -10.12
C ALA A 226 -25.53 -8.21 -10.56
N GLY A 227 -26.06 -7.21 -9.85
CA GLY A 227 -27.40 -6.65 -10.04
C GLY A 227 -28.57 -7.55 -9.61
N GLY A 228 -28.28 -8.67 -8.95
CA GLY A 228 -29.23 -9.66 -8.44
C GLY A 228 -29.60 -9.46 -6.97
N SER A 229 -30.26 -10.46 -6.39
CA SER A 229 -30.54 -10.54 -4.95
C SER A 229 -29.46 -11.38 -4.24
N VAL A 230 -29.22 -11.08 -2.96
CA VAL A 230 -28.35 -11.91 -2.10
C VAL A 230 -28.83 -13.37 -2.12
N ILE A 231 -27.91 -14.28 -2.41
CA ILE A 231 -28.15 -15.74 -2.50
C ILE A 231 -27.42 -16.53 -1.41
N ALA A 232 -26.45 -15.92 -0.74
CA ALA A 232 -25.69 -16.52 0.35
C ALA A 232 -25.32 -15.45 1.38
N ASP A 233 -25.39 -15.82 2.66
CA ASP A 233 -25.07 -14.96 3.81
C ASP A 233 -24.09 -15.69 4.72
N PHE A 234 -22.99 -15.02 5.09
CA PHE A 234 -21.91 -15.57 5.89
C PHE A 234 -21.63 -14.65 7.10
N PRO A 235 -21.94 -15.08 8.33
CA PRO A 235 -21.61 -14.32 9.52
C PRO A 235 -20.11 -14.44 9.81
N PHE A 236 -19.46 -13.30 10.06
CA PHE A 236 -18.07 -13.23 10.51
C PHE A 236 -18.00 -12.72 11.95
N ASP A 237 -17.12 -13.35 12.72
CA ASP A 237 -16.72 -12.94 14.06
C ASP A 237 -15.19 -13.01 14.12
N LEU A 238 -14.56 -11.84 14.05
CA LEU A 238 -13.11 -11.65 13.91
C LEU A 238 -12.54 -11.09 15.21
N GLU A 239 -11.30 -11.44 15.52
CA GLU A 239 -10.57 -10.83 16.64
C GLU A 239 -10.13 -9.40 16.30
N ALA A 240 -10.29 -8.48 17.26
CA ALA A 240 -9.78 -7.11 17.15
C ALA A 240 -8.25 -7.10 16.96
N GLY A 241 -7.77 -6.26 16.04
CA GLY A 241 -6.37 -6.23 15.61
C GLY A 241 -5.95 -7.41 14.71
N GLY A 242 -6.85 -8.37 14.45
CA GLY A 242 -6.57 -9.53 13.62
C GLY A 242 -6.42 -9.19 12.14
N SER A 243 -5.74 -10.06 11.39
CA SER A 243 -5.57 -9.97 9.95
C SER A 243 -6.03 -11.26 9.28
N TYR A 244 -6.82 -11.13 8.21
CA TYR A 244 -7.51 -12.26 7.58
C TYR A 244 -7.50 -12.16 6.06
N VAL A 245 -7.42 -13.33 5.42
CA VAL A 245 -7.65 -13.48 3.98
C VAL A 245 -8.93 -14.26 3.80
N VAL A 246 -9.80 -13.77 2.93
CA VAL A 246 -11.06 -14.41 2.56
C VAL A 246 -11.06 -14.67 1.06
N VAL A 247 -11.29 -15.91 0.65
CA VAL A 247 -11.38 -16.31 -0.75
C VAL A 247 -12.79 -16.81 -1.02
N ALA A 248 -13.50 -16.14 -1.94
CA ALA A 248 -14.73 -16.68 -2.50
C ALA A 248 -14.37 -17.85 -3.42
N THR A 249 -14.94 -19.02 -3.17
CA THR A 249 -14.54 -20.29 -3.80
C THR A 249 -15.75 -21.13 -4.18
N GLY A 250 -15.50 -22.22 -4.91
CA GLY A 250 -16.52 -23.16 -5.33
C GLY A 250 -17.35 -22.64 -6.50
N LEU A 251 -18.45 -23.34 -6.78
CA LEU A 251 -19.29 -23.09 -7.94
C LEU A 251 -20.76 -23.03 -7.54
N LEU A 252 -21.49 -22.10 -8.14
CA LEU A 252 -22.93 -21.99 -7.91
C LEU A 252 -23.66 -23.21 -8.50
N ASN A 253 -24.57 -23.81 -7.71
CA ASN A 253 -25.32 -25.03 -8.07
C ASN A 253 -24.45 -26.28 -8.31
N ASN A 254 -23.29 -26.38 -7.66
CA ASN A 254 -22.47 -27.58 -7.65
C ASN A 254 -22.54 -28.23 -6.25
N ASP A 255 -22.89 -29.52 -6.19
CA ASP A 255 -23.04 -30.24 -4.91
C ASP A 255 -21.70 -30.75 -4.35
N ASP A 256 -20.69 -30.92 -5.20
CA ASP A 256 -19.37 -31.45 -4.83
C ASP A 256 -18.43 -30.33 -4.32
N THR A 257 -18.43 -29.20 -5.01
CA THR A 257 -17.67 -27.98 -4.67
C THR A 257 -18.60 -26.77 -4.65
N PRO A 258 -19.52 -26.69 -3.67
CA PRO A 258 -20.50 -25.61 -3.61
C PRO A 258 -19.84 -24.26 -3.38
N PHE A 259 -20.45 -23.21 -3.91
CA PHE A 259 -20.05 -21.83 -3.64
C PHE A 259 -19.97 -21.57 -2.14
N GLY A 260 -18.88 -20.94 -1.70
CA GLY A 260 -18.65 -20.59 -0.29
C GLY A 260 -17.55 -19.55 -0.12
N LEU A 261 -17.27 -19.22 1.14
CA LEU A 261 -16.13 -18.40 1.54
C LEU A 261 -15.16 -19.26 2.36
N ALA A 262 -13.92 -19.32 1.92
CA ALA A 262 -12.81 -19.86 2.70
C ALA A 262 -12.09 -18.69 3.37
N ALA A 263 -11.77 -18.79 4.66
CA ALA A 263 -11.06 -17.74 5.38
C ALA A 263 -9.95 -18.32 6.25
N THR A 264 -8.86 -17.57 6.39
CA THR A 264 -7.76 -17.89 7.30
C THR A 264 -7.22 -16.63 7.97
N ALA A 265 -6.69 -16.77 9.17
CA ALA A 265 -5.81 -15.76 9.74
C ALA A 265 -4.53 -15.64 8.90
N SER A 266 -3.99 -14.43 8.80
CA SER A 266 -2.85 -14.07 7.97
C SER A 266 -1.99 -13.01 8.66
N THR A 267 -0.90 -12.63 8.01
CA THR A 267 -0.12 -11.42 8.30
C THR A 267 0.05 -10.66 7.00
N PHE A 268 -0.20 -9.35 7.03
CA PHE A 268 0.10 -8.46 5.91
C PHE A 268 1.46 -7.82 6.14
N GLY A 269 2.33 -7.86 5.13
CA GLY A 269 3.76 -7.61 5.23
C GLY A 269 4.57 -8.85 5.57
N ALA A 270 5.89 -8.68 5.55
CA ALA A 270 6.89 -9.70 5.89
C ALA A 270 8.16 -9.07 6.44
N THR A 271 9.06 -9.91 6.94
CA THR A 271 10.41 -9.48 7.36
C THR A 271 11.19 -8.93 6.15
N ASP A 272 12.03 -7.91 6.38
CA ASP A 272 12.89 -7.35 5.33
C ASP A 272 13.80 -8.44 4.72
N GLY A 273 13.85 -8.50 3.38
CA GLY A 273 14.50 -9.54 2.60
C GLY A 273 13.60 -10.74 2.24
N ASN A 274 12.40 -10.83 2.81
CA ASN A 274 11.44 -11.91 2.56
C ASN A 274 10.14 -11.40 1.95
N VAL A 275 9.33 -12.32 1.43
CA VAL A 275 7.94 -12.13 1.00
C VAL A 275 7.06 -13.10 1.79
N GLY A 276 5.98 -12.59 2.38
CA GLY A 276 5.00 -13.38 3.10
C GLY A 276 3.96 -13.96 2.16
N LEU A 277 3.68 -15.25 2.24
CA LEU A 277 2.76 -15.95 1.35
C LEU A 277 1.67 -16.65 2.14
N ASN A 278 0.44 -16.53 1.66
CA ASN A 278 -0.64 -17.46 1.99
C ASN A 278 -1.06 -18.16 0.70
N VAL A 279 -0.81 -19.47 0.61
CA VAL A 279 -1.13 -20.27 -0.57
C VAL A 279 -2.50 -20.90 -0.40
N TYR A 280 -3.38 -20.72 -1.37
CA TYR A 280 -4.74 -21.24 -1.37
C TYR A 280 -4.99 -22.16 -2.55
N HIS A 281 -5.49 -23.36 -2.28
CA HIS A 281 -5.92 -24.27 -3.32
C HIS A 281 -7.38 -24.00 -3.72
N GLY A 282 -7.58 -23.29 -4.83
CA GLY A 282 -8.93 -22.95 -5.32
C GLY A 282 -9.42 -23.70 -6.55
N SER A 283 -8.62 -24.59 -7.15
CA SER A 283 -9.08 -25.39 -8.31
C SER A 283 -10.03 -26.50 -7.86
N THR A 284 -11.25 -26.55 -8.42
CA THR A 284 -12.32 -27.44 -7.96
C THR A 284 -12.25 -28.86 -8.51
N ASP A 285 -11.45 -29.07 -9.55
CA ASP A 285 -11.30 -30.36 -10.25
C ASP A 285 -9.91 -30.99 -10.07
N ALA A 286 -9.06 -30.40 -9.23
CA ALA A 286 -7.75 -30.93 -8.88
C ALA A 286 -7.77 -31.79 -7.60
N PRO A 287 -6.91 -32.82 -7.50
CA PRO A 287 -6.71 -33.57 -6.25
C PRO A 287 -5.92 -32.73 -5.23
N SER A 288 -5.51 -33.31 -4.10
CA SER A 288 -4.53 -32.65 -3.23
C SER A 288 -3.21 -32.43 -3.97
N VAL A 289 -2.58 -31.29 -3.71
CA VAL A 289 -1.39 -30.84 -4.45
C VAL A 289 -0.21 -30.55 -3.52
N ASP A 290 0.97 -30.84 -4.05
CA ASP A 290 2.23 -30.29 -3.56
C ASP A 290 2.58 -29.06 -4.41
N VAL A 291 2.97 -27.98 -3.72
CA VAL A 291 3.50 -26.75 -4.32
C VAL A 291 5.00 -26.74 -4.11
N LEU A 292 5.75 -26.78 -5.20
CA LEU A 292 7.21 -26.83 -5.20
C LEU A 292 7.77 -25.47 -5.56
N ALA A 293 8.83 -25.03 -4.87
CA ALA A 293 9.65 -23.90 -5.26
C ALA A 293 11.04 -24.42 -5.66
N ASP A 294 11.45 -24.16 -6.89
CA ASP A 294 12.70 -24.63 -7.49
C ASP A 294 12.92 -26.14 -7.31
N GLY A 295 11.85 -26.91 -7.54
CA GLY A 295 11.83 -28.37 -7.43
C GLY A 295 11.80 -28.93 -6.00
N SER A 296 11.77 -28.08 -4.97
CA SER A 296 11.63 -28.50 -3.57
C SER A 296 10.24 -28.21 -3.04
N ILE A 297 9.62 -29.13 -2.29
CA ILE A 297 8.28 -28.91 -1.71
C ILE A 297 8.32 -27.72 -0.74
N LEU A 298 7.53 -26.69 -1.05
CA LEU A 298 7.27 -25.53 -0.20
C LEU A 298 6.03 -25.76 0.67
N VAL A 299 4.94 -26.25 0.06
CA VAL A 299 3.68 -26.64 0.72
C VAL A 299 3.31 -28.03 0.22
N GLY A 300 3.02 -28.97 1.13
CA GLY A 300 2.67 -30.35 0.76
C GLY A 300 1.25 -30.71 1.16
N ASP A 301 0.64 -31.60 0.39
CA ASP A 301 -0.71 -32.18 0.60
C ASP A 301 -1.80 -31.13 0.87
N LEU A 302 -1.78 -30.03 0.11
CA LEU A 302 -2.77 -28.98 0.25
C LEU A 302 -4.09 -29.44 -0.37
N LEU A 303 -5.16 -29.50 0.42
CA LEU A 303 -6.49 -29.92 -0.04
C LEU A 303 -7.23 -28.79 -0.74
N TYR A 304 -8.20 -29.13 -1.60
CA TYR A 304 -9.13 -28.14 -2.14
C TYR A 304 -9.79 -27.32 -1.02
N SER A 305 -9.85 -26.00 -1.20
CA SER A 305 -10.37 -25.02 -0.25
C SER A 305 -9.56 -24.84 1.04
N GLU A 306 -8.33 -25.34 1.08
CA GLU A 306 -7.40 -25.16 2.18
C GLU A 306 -6.39 -24.03 1.91
N PHE A 307 -5.92 -23.41 2.99
CA PHE A 307 -4.79 -22.49 3.00
C PHE A 307 -3.56 -23.17 3.60
N SER A 308 -2.38 -22.86 3.07
CA SER A 308 -1.09 -23.30 3.64
C SER A 308 -0.82 -22.74 5.04
N GLY A 309 -1.53 -21.67 5.43
CA GLY A 309 -1.10 -20.75 6.46
C GLY A 309 0.02 -19.83 5.96
N TYR A 310 0.44 -18.90 6.83
CA TYR A 310 1.44 -17.90 6.50
C TYR A 310 2.86 -18.50 6.45
N VAL A 311 3.53 -18.34 5.31
CA VAL A 311 4.90 -18.80 5.06
C VAL A 311 5.73 -17.64 4.53
N GLU A 312 6.91 -17.38 5.08
CA GLU A 312 7.86 -16.44 4.48
C GLU A 312 8.87 -17.17 3.60
N VAL A 313 9.14 -16.61 2.42
CA VAL A 313 10.21 -17.05 1.52
C VAL A 313 11.15 -15.88 1.22
N PRO A 314 12.44 -16.11 0.91
CA PRO A 314 13.32 -15.05 0.44
C PRO A 314 12.75 -14.32 -0.77
N ALA A 315 12.94 -12.99 -0.85
CA ALA A 315 12.57 -12.20 -2.02
C ALA A 315 13.50 -12.53 -3.21
N SER A 316 13.15 -13.56 -3.96
CA SER A 316 13.83 -14.04 -5.16
C SER A 316 12.81 -14.43 -6.21
N ASP A 317 13.22 -14.56 -7.46
CA ASP A 317 12.39 -15.20 -8.48
C ASP A 317 12.43 -16.71 -8.26
N TYR A 318 11.31 -17.38 -8.44
CA TYR A 318 11.15 -18.83 -8.27
C TYR A 318 10.49 -19.47 -9.49
N THR A 319 10.82 -20.73 -9.75
CA THR A 319 9.98 -21.61 -10.56
C THR A 319 9.06 -22.39 -9.62
N ILE A 320 7.76 -22.16 -9.76
CA ILE A 320 6.72 -22.81 -8.96
C ILE A 320 6.18 -24.01 -9.71
N GLY A 321 6.43 -25.21 -9.19
CA GLY A 321 5.86 -26.46 -9.70
C GLY A 321 4.58 -26.81 -8.95
N ILE A 322 3.55 -27.25 -9.69
CA ILE A 322 2.31 -27.80 -9.13
C ILE A 322 2.25 -29.28 -9.47
N ALA A 323 2.18 -30.13 -8.44
CA ALA A 323 2.12 -31.58 -8.59
C ALA A 323 0.94 -32.16 -7.81
N PRO A 324 0.25 -33.20 -8.31
CA PRO A 324 -0.53 -34.07 -7.44
C PRO A 324 0.37 -34.62 -6.33
N THR A 325 -0.15 -34.73 -5.10
CA THR A 325 0.68 -35.07 -3.94
C THR A 325 1.48 -36.36 -4.13
N GLY A 326 2.79 -36.27 -3.90
CA GLY A 326 3.73 -37.37 -4.04
C GLY A 326 4.08 -37.78 -5.48
N SER A 327 3.82 -36.92 -6.47
CA SER A 327 4.15 -37.14 -7.88
C SER A 327 4.98 -36.00 -8.48
N ASP A 328 5.37 -36.13 -9.75
CA ASP A 328 6.12 -35.10 -10.46
C ASP A 328 5.23 -33.90 -10.84
N PRO A 329 5.78 -32.68 -10.97
CA PRO A 329 5.03 -31.51 -11.40
C PRO A 329 4.35 -31.71 -12.76
N ILE A 330 3.08 -31.30 -12.85
CA ILE A 330 2.29 -31.32 -14.08
C ILE A 330 2.16 -29.94 -14.74
N ALA A 331 2.51 -28.88 -14.00
CA ALA A 331 2.58 -27.52 -14.48
C ALA A 331 3.65 -26.75 -13.71
N GLU A 332 4.33 -25.83 -14.41
CA GLU A 332 5.32 -24.93 -13.82
C GLU A 332 5.00 -23.49 -14.16
N PHE A 333 5.29 -22.58 -13.23
CA PHE A 333 5.01 -21.15 -13.35
C PHE A 333 6.20 -20.33 -12.87
N LEU A 334 6.42 -19.17 -13.48
CA LEU A 334 7.40 -18.21 -12.99
C LEU A 334 6.74 -17.30 -11.93
N ALA A 335 7.39 -17.17 -10.78
CA ALA A 335 7.00 -16.23 -9.73
C ALA A 335 8.08 -15.13 -9.58
N PRO A 336 7.94 -13.99 -10.27
CA PRO A 336 8.95 -12.92 -10.25
C PRO A 336 8.78 -12.02 -9.01
N ILE A 337 9.11 -12.52 -7.82
CA ILE A 337 8.85 -11.83 -6.55
C ILE A 337 10.10 -11.19 -5.92
N SER A 338 11.23 -11.12 -6.65
CA SER A 338 12.47 -10.52 -6.13
C SER A 338 12.32 -9.04 -5.72
N GLY A 339 11.33 -8.34 -6.29
CA GLY A 339 11.04 -6.93 -6.01
C GLY A 339 10.11 -6.67 -4.82
N LEU A 340 9.61 -7.72 -4.15
CA LEU A 340 8.54 -7.62 -3.15
C LEU A 340 9.03 -7.74 -1.70
N SER A 341 10.29 -7.42 -1.43
CA SER A 341 10.88 -7.46 -0.07
C SER A 341 10.04 -6.71 0.95
N GLY A 342 9.66 -7.40 2.04
CA GLY A 342 8.84 -6.89 3.14
C GLY A 342 7.33 -6.89 2.87
N ALA A 343 6.89 -7.27 1.68
CA ALA A 343 5.47 -7.36 1.32
C ALA A 343 4.92 -8.79 1.54
N SER A 344 3.60 -8.92 1.41
CA SER A 344 2.91 -10.20 1.38
C SER A 344 2.01 -10.36 0.15
N ALA A 345 1.68 -11.61 -0.18
CA ALA A 345 0.76 -11.96 -1.24
C ALA A 345 -0.09 -13.19 -0.89
N VAL A 346 -1.33 -13.21 -1.37
CA VAL A 346 -2.18 -14.41 -1.38
C VAL A 346 -1.99 -15.08 -2.73
N VAL A 347 -1.33 -16.24 -2.75
CA VAL A 347 -1.13 -17.04 -3.94
C VAL A 347 -2.28 -18.02 -4.06
N PHE A 348 -3.04 -18.01 -5.15
CA PHE A 348 -4.21 -18.88 -5.28
C PHE A 348 -4.24 -19.57 -6.64
N ALA A 349 -4.48 -20.89 -6.59
CA ALA A 349 -4.79 -21.69 -7.77
C ALA A 349 -6.24 -21.38 -8.21
N SER A 350 -6.44 -21.14 -9.50
CA SER A 350 -7.71 -20.66 -10.05
C SER A 350 -8.04 -21.31 -11.38
N GLY A 351 -9.30 -21.71 -11.58
CA GLY A 351 -9.77 -22.35 -12.81
C GLY A 351 -9.63 -23.87 -12.78
N PHE A 352 -9.82 -24.47 -13.97
CA PHE A 352 -10.01 -25.91 -14.13
C PHE A 352 -8.85 -26.56 -14.84
N LEU A 353 -8.39 -27.72 -14.34
CA LEU A 353 -7.39 -28.54 -15.03
C LEU A 353 -7.95 -29.16 -16.31
N SER A 354 -9.25 -29.44 -16.33
CA SER A 354 -9.97 -29.96 -17.51
C SER A 354 -11.17 -29.07 -17.85
N PRO A 355 -10.94 -27.85 -18.37
CA PRO A 355 -12.01 -26.88 -18.60
C PRO A 355 -12.97 -27.36 -19.70
N ALA A 356 -14.28 -27.14 -19.52
CA ALA A 356 -15.21 -27.13 -20.65
C ALA A 356 -14.97 -25.88 -21.53
N GLU A 357 -15.59 -25.82 -22.72
CA GLU A 357 -15.41 -24.73 -23.70
C GLU A 357 -15.59 -23.31 -23.14
N SER A 358 -16.39 -23.13 -22.09
CA SER A 358 -16.65 -21.83 -21.46
C SER A 358 -15.92 -21.63 -20.13
N ASP A 359 -15.24 -22.65 -19.63
CA ASP A 359 -14.62 -22.62 -18.31
C ASP A 359 -13.22 -22.01 -18.40
N PRO A 360 -12.81 -21.19 -17.41
CA PRO A 360 -11.47 -20.63 -17.38
C PRO A 360 -10.45 -21.74 -17.12
N ALA A 361 -9.44 -21.84 -17.98
CA ALA A 361 -8.33 -22.76 -17.79
C ALA A 361 -7.59 -22.48 -16.48
N PHE A 362 -6.99 -23.52 -15.91
CA PHE A 362 -6.17 -23.45 -14.71
C PHE A 362 -5.04 -22.42 -14.87
N GLY A 363 -4.79 -21.68 -13.79
CA GLY A 363 -3.66 -20.78 -13.66
C GLY A 363 -3.35 -20.50 -12.19
N LEU A 364 -2.20 -19.87 -11.96
CA LEU A 364 -1.75 -19.46 -10.64
C LEU A 364 -1.69 -17.94 -10.58
N PHE A 365 -2.22 -17.37 -9.49
CA PHE A 365 -2.37 -15.93 -9.33
C PHE A 365 -1.84 -15.49 -7.97
N ALA A 366 -1.35 -14.26 -7.86
CA ALA A 366 -0.93 -13.64 -6.60
C ALA A 366 -1.66 -12.31 -6.40
N ALA A 367 -2.48 -12.23 -5.37
CA ALA A 367 -3.09 -10.98 -4.92
C ALA A 367 -2.15 -10.26 -3.95
N LEU A 368 -1.73 -9.05 -4.30
CA LEU A 368 -0.92 -8.17 -3.46
C LEU A 368 -1.79 -7.37 -2.50
N GLU A 369 -1.19 -6.80 -1.46
CA GLU A 369 -1.89 -6.02 -0.42
C GLU A 369 -2.66 -4.80 -0.95
N ASP A 370 -2.26 -4.25 -2.09
CA ASP A 370 -2.95 -3.12 -2.74
C ASP A 370 -4.15 -3.55 -3.61
N GLY A 371 -4.43 -4.86 -3.68
CA GLY A 371 -5.50 -5.46 -4.47
C GLY A 371 -5.11 -5.80 -5.91
N THR A 372 -3.88 -5.50 -6.33
CA THR A 372 -3.37 -5.94 -7.63
C THR A 372 -3.29 -7.46 -7.65
N VAL A 373 -3.87 -8.07 -8.69
CA VAL A 373 -3.72 -9.51 -8.94
C VAL A 373 -2.76 -9.72 -10.11
N LEU A 374 -1.67 -10.43 -9.83
CA LEU A 374 -0.68 -10.85 -10.83
C LEU A 374 -1.00 -12.27 -11.28
N GLU A 375 -1.13 -12.49 -12.58
CA GLU A 375 -1.12 -13.83 -13.17
C GLU A 375 0.32 -14.31 -13.29
N LEU A 376 0.63 -15.47 -12.70
CA LEU A 376 1.96 -16.04 -12.77
C LEU A 376 2.13 -16.70 -14.15
N PRO A 377 3.13 -16.31 -14.95
CA PRO A 377 3.29 -16.85 -16.28
C PRO A 377 3.60 -18.35 -16.25
N GLN A 378 2.85 -19.14 -17.01
CA GLN A 378 3.11 -20.57 -17.16
C GLN A 378 4.37 -20.82 -17.99
N ILE A 379 5.16 -21.80 -17.56
CA ILE A 379 6.28 -22.38 -18.30
C ILE A 379 5.77 -23.60 -19.05
N SER A 380 6.04 -23.65 -20.35
CA SER A 380 5.71 -24.76 -21.23
C SER A 380 6.97 -25.33 -21.85
N ILE A 381 6.95 -26.62 -22.20
CA ILE A 381 8.01 -27.26 -22.97
C ILE A 381 7.52 -27.45 -24.39
N ILE A 382 8.32 -27.02 -25.36
CA ILE A 382 8.12 -27.30 -26.78
C ILE A 382 9.25 -28.17 -27.31
N GLU A 383 8.94 -29.00 -28.30
CA GLU A 383 9.91 -29.85 -28.98
C GLU A 383 10.32 -29.20 -30.30
N ILE A 384 11.63 -29.01 -30.49
CA ILE A 384 12.18 -28.61 -31.78
C ILE A 384 12.56 -29.87 -32.52
N LEU A 385 11.95 -30.10 -33.67
CA LEU A 385 12.19 -31.28 -34.48
C LEU A 385 13.22 -30.98 -35.56
N TYR A 386 13.95 -32.00 -35.99
CA TYR A 386 14.77 -31.94 -37.20
C TYR A 386 14.46 -33.11 -38.14
N ASP A 387 14.65 -32.88 -39.43
CA ASP A 387 14.73 -33.92 -40.47
C ASP A 387 15.90 -33.56 -41.41
N SER A 388 16.93 -34.40 -41.39
CA SER A 388 18.16 -34.14 -42.14
C SER A 388 18.70 -35.39 -42.83
N PRO A 389 18.99 -35.32 -44.14
CA PRO A 389 19.78 -36.33 -44.83
C PRO A 389 21.29 -36.20 -44.60
N LEU A 390 21.74 -35.19 -43.85
CA LEU A 390 23.15 -34.85 -43.63
C LEU A 390 23.49 -34.80 -42.13
N SER A 391 24.76 -35.08 -41.82
CA SER A 391 25.30 -34.78 -40.50
C SER A 391 25.54 -33.27 -40.34
N PHE A 392 25.31 -32.73 -39.14
CA PHE A 392 25.60 -31.33 -38.83
C PHE A 392 26.28 -31.17 -37.46
N ASN A 393 27.01 -30.08 -37.28
CA ASN A 393 27.92 -29.84 -36.15
C ASN A 393 27.59 -28.58 -35.33
N GLY A 394 26.62 -27.79 -35.78
CA GLY A 394 26.13 -26.62 -35.06
C GLY A 394 24.75 -26.22 -35.53
N PHE A 395 23.99 -25.60 -34.64
CA PHE A 395 22.70 -25.01 -34.97
C PHE A 395 22.49 -23.69 -34.20
N GLN A 396 21.75 -22.79 -34.83
CA GLN A 396 21.17 -21.60 -34.21
C GLN A 396 19.78 -21.40 -34.80
N PHE A 397 18.80 -21.10 -33.96
CA PHE A 397 17.50 -20.64 -34.42
C PHE A 397 16.88 -19.61 -33.47
N ASN A 398 16.06 -18.71 -34.00
CA ASN A 398 15.23 -17.80 -33.21
C ASN A 398 13.79 -18.32 -33.15
N ILE A 399 13.15 -18.24 -31.98
CA ILE A 399 11.74 -18.54 -31.78
C ILE A 399 10.99 -17.23 -31.53
N ASN A 400 9.87 -17.04 -32.25
CA ASN A 400 8.92 -15.97 -32.05
C ASN A 400 7.63 -16.47 -31.40
N GLY A 401 6.85 -15.53 -30.86
CA GLY A 401 5.54 -15.81 -30.23
C GLY A 401 5.63 -16.23 -28.76
N VAL A 402 6.82 -16.59 -28.28
CA VAL A 402 7.11 -16.96 -26.89
C VAL A 402 8.45 -16.40 -26.46
N THR A 403 8.69 -16.36 -25.14
CA THR A 403 10.02 -16.06 -24.58
C THR A 403 10.72 -17.38 -24.24
N VAL A 404 11.93 -17.59 -24.75
CA VAL A 404 12.76 -18.75 -24.45
C VAL A 404 13.41 -18.57 -23.08
N LEU A 405 13.30 -19.59 -22.23
CA LEU A 405 13.89 -19.63 -20.89
C LEU A 405 15.13 -20.52 -20.87
N ASP A 406 15.03 -21.74 -21.37
CA ASP A 406 16.12 -22.71 -21.41
C ASP A 406 15.92 -23.72 -22.55
N ALA A 407 16.95 -24.48 -22.92
CA ALA A 407 16.87 -25.53 -23.92
C ALA A 407 17.87 -26.66 -23.65
N SER A 408 17.39 -27.90 -23.65
CA SER A 408 18.18 -29.10 -23.39
C SER A 408 17.52 -30.37 -23.97
N GLY A 409 18.18 -31.52 -23.86
CA GLY A 409 17.66 -32.80 -24.35
C GLY A 409 17.78 -33.02 -25.86
N GLY A 410 17.09 -34.07 -26.33
CA GLY A 410 17.06 -34.47 -27.74
C GLY A 410 18.42 -34.93 -28.29
N ALA A 411 18.53 -34.95 -29.62
CA ALA A 411 19.74 -35.32 -30.33
C ALA A 411 20.93 -34.42 -29.98
N ALA A 412 20.69 -33.15 -29.57
CA ALA A 412 21.73 -32.25 -29.12
C ALA A 412 22.45 -32.79 -27.87
N GLU A 413 21.72 -33.09 -26.80
CA GLU A 413 22.32 -33.61 -25.57
C GLU A 413 22.93 -35.01 -25.79
N GLU A 414 22.25 -35.89 -26.51
CA GLU A 414 22.74 -37.25 -26.82
C GLU A 414 24.09 -37.25 -27.54
N ASN A 415 24.33 -36.24 -28.40
CA ASN A 415 25.58 -36.08 -29.15
C ASN A 415 26.56 -35.09 -28.49
N GLY A 416 26.32 -34.71 -27.23
CA GLY A 416 27.24 -33.89 -26.44
C GLY A 416 27.35 -32.44 -26.90
N PHE A 417 26.26 -31.87 -27.44
CA PHE A 417 26.18 -30.44 -27.72
C PHE A 417 25.93 -29.67 -26.43
N THR A 418 26.59 -28.54 -26.30
CA THR A 418 26.22 -27.49 -25.34
C THR A 418 25.18 -26.60 -26.00
N VAL A 419 24.02 -26.47 -25.37
CA VAL A 419 22.95 -25.57 -25.81
C VAL A 419 22.95 -24.34 -24.92
N SER A 420 22.86 -23.17 -25.53
CA SER A 420 22.78 -21.87 -24.88
C SER A 420 21.58 -21.12 -25.42
N THR A 421 20.86 -20.45 -24.53
CA THR A 421 19.65 -19.69 -24.86
C THR A 421 19.83 -18.19 -24.58
N GLY A 422 19.13 -17.39 -25.37
CA GLY A 422 18.70 -16.04 -25.02
C GLY A 422 17.17 -15.98 -25.09
N ALA A 423 16.59 -14.79 -24.88
CA ALA A 423 15.13 -14.64 -24.80
C ALA A 423 14.36 -15.11 -26.07
N THR A 424 15.02 -15.19 -27.22
CA THR A 424 14.45 -15.72 -28.47
C THR A 424 15.38 -16.70 -29.19
N THR A 425 16.69 -16.57 -29.00
CA THR A 425 17.69 -17.36 -29.71
C THR A 425 18.07 -18.62 -28.95
N VAL A 426 18.16 -19.75 -29.65
CA VAL A 426 18.76 -21.00 -29.17
C VAL A 426 19.98 -21.29 -30.03
N ILE A 427 21.11 -21.61 -29.42
CA ILE A 427 22.37 -21.95 -30.08
C ILE A 427 22.88 -23.27 -29.51
N GLY A 428 23.19 -24.24 -30.37
CA GLY A 428 23.82 -25.49 -29.99
C GLY A 428 25.11 -25.73 -30.75
N PHE A 429 26.17 -26.09 -30.02
CA PHE A 429 27.45 -26.48 -30.61
C PHE A 429 28.16 -27.53 -29.75
N SER A 430 29.04 -28.32 -30.35
CA SER A 430 29.86 -29.28 -29.59
C SER A 430 31.28 -28.73 -29.34
N LEU A 431 31.70 -28.72 -28.08
CA LEU A 431 33.07 -28.37 -27.68
C LEU A 431 34.10 -29.47 -27.99
N THR A 432 33.63 -30.69 -28.25
CA THR A 432 34.46 -31.85 -28.56
C THR A 432 34.46 -32.21 -30.04
N GLY A 433 33.77 -31.43 -30.88
CA GLY A 433 33.61 -31.69 -32.31
C GLY A 433 32.61 -32.81 -32.63
N GLY A 434 31.65 -33.06 -31.74
CA GLY A 434 30.52 -33.95 -31.99
C GLY A 434 29.67 -33.46 -33.18
N SER A 435 28.97 -34.41 -33.81
CA SER A 435 28.00 -34.18 -34.88
C SER A 435 26.70 -34.89 -34.55
N ILE A 436 25.58 -34.36 -35.04
CA ILE A 436 24.31 -35.08 -35.09
C ILE A 436 24.23 -35.77 -36.44
N ASP A 437 24.01 -37.08 -36.44
CA ASP A 437 23.95 -37.91 -37.64
C ASP A 437 22.66 -37.69 -38.45
N PRO A 438 22.65 -38.05 -39.76
CA PRO A 438 21.44 -38.02 -40.57
C PRO A 438 20.28 -38.79 -39.92
N GLY A 439 19.09 -38.20 -39.95
CA GLY A 439 17.89 -38.76 -39.33
C GLY A 439 16.83 -37.72 -39.07
N ASN A 440 15.80 -38.13 -38.33
CA ASN A 440 14.76 -37.26 -37.83
C ASN A 440 14.47 -37.54 -36.35
N GLY A 441 13.96 -36.53 -35.65
CA GLY A 441 13.61 -36.65 -34.23
C GLY A 441 13.60 -35.28 -33.53
N ILE A 442 13.61 -35.32 -32.21
CA ILE A 442 13.74 -34.11 -31.37
C ILE A 442 15.20 -33.67 -31.43
N LEU A 443 15.44 -32.47 -31.95
CA LEU A 443 16.73 -31.81 -31.91
C LEU A 443 17.07 -31.41 -30.48
N THR A 444 16.16 -30.67 -29.84
CA THR A 444 16.25 -30.21 -28.45
C THR A 444 14.83 -29.90 -27.96
N THR A 445 14.61 -29.99 -26.66
CA THR A 445 13.43 -29.40 -26.02
C THR A 445 13.76 -27.97 -25.60
N VAL A 446 12.75 -27.11 -25.57
CA VAL A 446 12.89 -25.69 -25.21
C VAL A 446 11.82 -25.34 -24.18
N GLN A 447 12.25 -24.84 -23.03
CA GLN A 447 11.37 -24.24 -22.03
C GLN A 447 11.03 -22.82 -22.48
N VAL A 448 9.74 -22.52 -22.54
CA VAL A 448 9.21 -21.24 -23.03
C VAL A 448 8.16 -20.67 -22.09
N GLN A 449 8.11 -19.35 -22.03
CA GLN A 449 7.05 -18.58 -21.38
C GLN A 449 6.13 -17.98 -22.45
N GLY A 450 4.82 -18.11 -22.24
CA GLY A 450 3.78 -17.70 -23.18
C GLY A 450 3.00 -18.90 -23.71
N ASN A 451 2.11 -18.66 -24.66
CA ASN A 451 1.31 -19.72 -25.26
C ASN A 451 2.17 -20.55 -26.24
N PRO A 452 2.44 -21.83 -25.99
CA PRO A 452 3.29 -22.65 -26.86
C PRO A 452 2.71 -22.84 -28.26
N ALA A 453 1.39 -22.65 -28.45
CA ALA A 453 0.78 -22.71 -29.78
C ALA A 453 1.19 -21.54 -30.70
N ASP A 454 1.67 -20.44 -30.12
CA ASP A 454 2.15 -19.27 -30.87
C ASP A 454 3.65 -19.37 -31.19
N ALA A 455 4.35 -20.37 -30.65
CA ALA A 455 5.78 -20.56 -30.85
C ALA A 455 6.09 -20.96 -32.30
N CYS A 456 6.97 -20.21 -32.96
CA CYS A 456 7.39 -20.49 -34.34
C CYS A 456 8.85 -20.09 -34.57
N ILE A 457 9.62 -20.98 -35.19
CA ILE A 457 11.00 -20.67 -35.60
C ILE A 457 10.96 -19.65 -36.73
N GLU A 458 11.73 -18.58 -36.57
CA GLU A 458 11.90 -17.55 -37.60
C GLU A 458 12.58 -18.13 -38.85
N SER A 459 11.91 -17.99 -39.99
CA SER A 459 12.51 -18.30 -41.29
C SER A 459 13.44 -17.16 -41.74
N GLY A 460 14.70 -17.48 -42.01
CA GLY A 460 15.67 -16.54 -42.57
C GLY A 460 17.10 -16.96 -42.31
N VAL A 461 18.02 -16.64 -43.21
CA VAL A 461 19.43 -17.11 -43.16
C VAL A 461 20.22 -16.62 -41.94
N THR A 462 19.76 -15.57 -41.26
CA THR A 462 20.34 -15.06 -40.01
C THR A 462 19.64 -15.60 -38.77
N SER A 463 18.39 -16.04 -38.92
CA SER A 463 17.53 -16.50 -37.83
C SER A 463 17.48 -18.02 -37.73
N LEU A 464 17.88 -18.75 -38.76
CA LEU A 464 18.10 -20.20 -38.79
C LEU A 464 19.45 -20.48 -39.47
N VAL A 465 20.37 -21.07 -38.71
CA VAL A 465 21.69 -21.46 -39.19
C VAL A 465 21.95 -22.88 -38.72
N ILE A 466 22.21 -23.79 -39.67
CA ILE A 466 22.75 -25.11 -39.38
C ILE A 466 24.12 -25.18 -40.05
N SER A 467 25.14 -25.65 -39.35
CA SER A 467 26.50 -25.73 -39.91
C SER A 467 27.02 -27.15 -39.99
N ASP A 468 27.83 -27.40 -41.01
CA ASP A 468 28.61 -28.63 -41.16
C ASP A 468 29.87 -28.63 -40.27
N GLN A 469 30.72 -29.65 -40.42
CA GLN A 469 31.97 -29.79 -39.66
C GLN A 469 32.99 -28.67 -39.92
N SER A 470 32.94 -28.05 -41.11
CA SER A 470 33.81 -26.94 -41.50
C SER A 470 33.29 -25.58 -41.01
N GLY A 471 32.09 -25.55 -40.43
CA GLY A 471 31.38 -24.32 -40.06
C GLY A 471 30.66 -23.65 -41.23
N GLU A 472 30.51 -24.35 -42.36
CA GLU A 472 29.75 -23.88 -43.52
C GLU A 472 28.26 -24.09 -43.30
N GLN A 473 27.44 -23.10 -43.68
CA GLN A 473 26.00 -23.15 -43.49
C GLN A 473 25.35 -24.15 -44.46
N LEU A 474 24.63 -25.12 -43.92
CA LEU A 474 23.79 -26.04 -44.67
C LEU A 474 22.47 -25.38 -45.07
N TYR A 475 21.95 -25.77 -46.25
CA TYR A 475 20.62 -25.35 -46.67
C TYR A 475 19.55 -25.96 -45.74
N SER A 476 18.82 -25.10 -45.05
CA SER A 476 17.79 -25.48 -44.10
C SER A 476 16.60 -24.53 -44.15
N TRP A 477 15.41 -25.04 -43.80
CA TRP A 477 14.18 -24.25 -43.71
C TRP A 477 13.29 -24.77 -42.59
N VAL A 478 12.33 -23.93 -42.19
CA VAL A 478 11.34 -24.28 -41.16
C VAL A 478 10.10 -24.85 -41.84
N ASP A 479 9.62 -25.98 -41.34
CA ASP A 479 8.30 -26.56 -41.64
C ASP A 479 7.48 -26.68 -40.37
N ASN A 480 6.16 -26.53 -40.48
CA ASN A 480 5.19 -26.59 -39.36
C ASN A 480 5.63 -25.80 -38.10
N CYS A 481 6.27 -24.64 -38.29
CA CYS A 481 6.81 -23.76 -37.26
C CYS A 481 7.97 -24.29 -36.39
N LEU A 482 7.94 -25.56 -35.96
CA LEU A 482 8.90 -26.10 -35.00
C LEU A 482 9.77 -27.24 -35.58
N THR A 483 9.67 -27.52 -36.88
CA THR A 483 10.49 -28.54 -37.55
C THR A 483 11.54 -27.89 -38.46
N ILE A 484 12.81 -28.21 -38.24
CA ILE A 484 13.91 -27.79 -39.11
C ILE A 484 14.19 -28.90 -40.13
N ASN A 485 13.97 -28.60 -41.40
CA ASN A 485 14.32 -29.50 -42.48
C ASN A 485 15.63 -29.09 -43.13
N MET A 486 16.40 -30.07 -43.58
CA MET A 486 17.64 -29.88 -44.32
C MET A 486 17.58 -30.68 -45.61
N ASN A 487 18.26 -30.22 -46.64
CA ASN A 487 18.41 -31.01 -47.87
C ASN A 487 19.84 -30.92 -48.40
N LEU A 488 20.20 -31.92 -49.18
CA LEU A 488 21.33 -31.79 -50.09
C LEU A 488 21.09 -30.58 -51.00
N PRO A 489 22.14 -29.79 -51.31
CA PRO A 489 22.02 -28.80 -52.37
C PRO A 489 21.55 -29.51 -53.65
N ASP A 490 20.68 -28.84 -54.42
CA ASP A 490 20.23 -29.38 -55.70
C ASP A 490 21.47 -29.72 -56.54
N PRO A 491 21.54 -30.92 -57.17
CA PRO A 491 22.66 -31.25 -58.02
C PRO A 491 22.79 -30.18 -59.12
N PRO A 492 24.02 -29.79 -59.49
CA PRO A 492 24.23 -28.80 -60.53
C PRO A 492 23.50 -29.25 -61.80
N GLN A 493 22.87 -28.30 -62.48
CA GLN A 493 22.18 -28.60 -63.73
C GLN A 493 23.19 -29.14 -64.76
N SER A 494 22.72 -29.90 -65.75
CA SER A 494 23.57 -30.30 -66.86
C SER A 494 24.13 -29.05 -67.57
N PRO A 495 25.43 -29.03 -67.96
CA PRO A 495 26.00 -27.90 -68.67
C PRO A 495 25.27 -27.63 -69.98
N SER A 496 25.09 -26.36 -70.34
CA SER A 496 24.44 -25.97 -71.59
C SER A 496 25.46 -25.65 -72.67
N ASP A 497 24.98 -25.55 -73.92
CA ASP A 497 25.77 -25.08 -75.07
C ASP A 497 27.06 -25.87 -75.35
N LEU A 498 27.05 -27.18 -75.06
CA LEU A 498 28.18 -28.04 -75.40
C LEU A 498 28.44 -28.01 -76.91
N THR A 499 29.60 -27.50 -77.29
CA THR A 499 30.10 -27.44 -78.66
C THR A 499 31.41 -28.21 -78.75
N ALA A 500 31.63 -28.85 -79.90
CA ALA A 500 32.86 -29.55 -80.22
C ALA A 500 33.40 -29.03 -81.55
N MET A 501 34.66 -28.63 -81.58
CA MET A 501 35.34 -28.21 -82.81
C MET A 501 36.61 -29.03 -83.02
N ALA A 502 36.69 -29.70 -84.17
CA ALA A 502 37.89 -30.45 -84.54
C ALA A 502 38.99 -29.48 -85.01
N MET A 503 40.13 -29.52 -84.35
CA MET A 503 41.34 -28.77 -84.70
C MET A 503 42.47 -29.73 -85.02
N GLY A 504 42.51 -30.23 -86.26
CA GLY A 504 43.51 -31.20 -86.69
C GLY A 504 43.28 -32.57 -86.03
N ASN A 505 44.19 -32.99 -85.14
CA ASN A 505 44.07 -34.24 -84.38
C ASN A 505 43.44 -34.03 -83.00
N ASP A 506 43.15 -32.79 -82.62
CA ASP A 506 42.58 -32.43 -81.32
C ASP A 506 41.10 -32.05 -81.47
N ILE A 507 40.35 -32.23 -80.38
CA ILE A 507 38.95 -31.79 -80.27
C ILE A 507 38.87 -30.79 -79.12
N ASP A 508 38.52 -29.55 -79.45
CA ASP A 508 38.20 -28.55 -78.44
C ASP A 508 36.73 -28.68 -78.05
N LEU A 509 36.49 -28.87 -76.75
CA LEU A 509 35.16 -28.86 -76.16
C LEU A 509 34.96 -27.54 -75.41
N SER A 510 33.80 -26.93 -75.61
CA SER A 510 33.38 -25.72 -74.89
C SER A 510 31.93 -25.86 -74.47
N TRP A 511 31.61 -25.44 -73.25
CA TRP A 511 30.26 -25.43 -72.72
C TRP A 511 30.08 -24.25 -71.77
N SER A 512 28.83 -23.88 -71.54
CA SER A 512 28.45 -22.94 -70.50
C SER A 512 28.48 -23.67 -69.15
N ALA A 513 29.24 -23.14 -68.20
CA ALA A 513 29.29 -23.69 -66.85
C ALA A 513 27.92 -23.55 -66.16
N SER A 514 27.45 -24.64 -65.57
CA SER A 514 26.33 -24.69 -64.64
C SER A 514 26.66 -23.98 -63.34
N ASP A 515 25.65 -23.32 -62.77
CA ASP A 515 25.70 -22.79 -61.41
C ASP A 515 25.94 -23.93 -60.42
N ASN A 516 26.78 -23.69 -59.40
CA ASN A 516 27.16 -24.64 -58.34
C ASN A 516 27.90 -25.92 -58.80
N ALA A 517 28.50 -25.93 -60.00
CA ALA A 517 29.35 -27.03 -60.44
C ALA A 517 30.83 -26.79 -60.09
N ASP A 518 31.42 -27.67 -59.28
CA ASP A 518 32.86 -27.61 -58.93
C ASP A 518 33.78 -28.12 -60.04
N GLY A 519 33.24 -28.82 -61.05
CA GLY A 519 34.00 -29.35 -62.17
C GLY A 519 33.17 -30.24 -63.10
N TYR A 520 33.76 -30.63 -64.22
CA TYR A 520 33.14 -31.48 -65.23
C TYR A 520 34.04 -32.66 -65.54
N TYR A 521 33.47 -33.87 -65.48
CA TYR A 521 34.14 -35.05 -66.03
C TYR A 521 33.77 -35.18 -67.50
N VAL A 522 34.78 -35.17 -68.37
CA VAL A 522 34.61 -35.38 -69.80
C VAL A 522 34.83 -36.85 -70.11
N TYR A 523 33.95 -37.45 -70.89
CA TYR A 523 34.08 -38.85 -71.32
C TYR A 523 34.13 -38.94 -72.84
N GLN A 524 35.07 -39.72 -73.36
CA GLN A 524 35.16 -40.09 -74.77
C GLN A 524 34.85 -41.59 -74.92
N ASP A 525 33.81 -41.94 -75.68
CA ASP A 525 33.37 -43.33 -75.90
C ASP A 525 33.17 -44.16 -74.61
N GLY A 526 32.77 -43.51 -73.52
CA GLY A 526 32.54 -44.14 -72.22
C GLY A 526 33.78 -44.26 -71.33
N ILE A 527 34.93 -43.74 -71.76
CA ILE A 527 36.16 -43.65 -70.96
C ILE A 527 36.36 -42.20 -70.52
N MET A 528 36.59 -41.97 -69.23
CA MET A 528 36.87 -40.63 -68.70
C MET A 528 38.19 -40.13 -69.31
N SER A 529 38.17 -38.94 -69.90
CA SER A 529 39.36 -38.24 -70.36
C SER A 529 40.09 -37.67 -69.15
N ASP A 530 41.42 -37.83 -69.11
CA ASP A 530 42.29 -37.25 -68.08
C ASP A 530 42.26 -35.71 -68.11
#